data_AF-A0A259SYW1-F1
#
_entry.id   AF-A0A259SYW1-F1
#
_cell.length_a   1.000
_cell.length_b   1.000
_cell.length_c   1.000
_cell.angle_alpha   90.00
_cell.angle_beta   90.00
_cell.angle_gamma   90.00
#
_symmetry.space_group_name_H-M   'P 1'
#
loop_
_entity.id
_entity.type
_entity.pdbx_description
1 polymer ?
#
loop_
_entity_poly.entity_id
_entity_poly.type
_entity_poly.pdbx_seq_one_letter_code
_entity_poly.pdbx_strand_id
1 'polypeptide(L)'
;MNTIHSIVRSMNRHVNEIWEAILLEHAVELSAMFAEFGDRAYGVYIQRLMDPICEEVRKSGYEVPAGFRLSESVENWGPPEERERCVWYGVKDDTGEPCGTAVLQFFHSHARFHLPQPPRFLALEETEPEAILQALCTTGVRLSGLPLRYRHSSGDEPLEWEYGADAGLLEYVQSYHGRTAVDFNYALSSWGRHGWELVQVVPHQDRLVGFFKRPVHRAGGQ
;
A
#
# COMPACT_ATOMS: atom_id res chain seq x y z
N MET A 1 -24.01 14.25 -3.52
CA MET A 1 -23.21 13.00 -3.58
C MET A 1 -21.87 13.42 -4.17
N ASN A 2 -20.78 13.40 -3.39
CA ASN A 2 -19.52 14.04 -3.77
C ASN A 2 -18.88 13.35 -4.98
N THR A 3 -18.58 14.13 -6.01
CA THR A 3 -18.13 13.72 -7.34
C THR A 3 -16.93 12.76 -7.31
N ILE A 4 -15.95 12.98 -6.42
CA ILE A 4 -14.79 12.09 -6.29
C ILE A 4 -15.14 10.67 -5.82
N HIS A 5 -16.12 10.53 -4.93
CA HIS A 5 -16.49 9.22 -4.37
C HIS A 5 -17.16 8.32 -5.43
N SER A 6 -17.91 8.91 -6.36
CA SER A 6 -18.48 8.16 -7.50
C SER A 6 -17.40 7.75 -8.49
N ILE A 7 -16.43 8.64 -8.77
CA ILE A 7 -15.31 8.35 -9.69
C ILE A 7 -14.48 7.20 -9.13
N VAL A 8 -14.04 7.29 -7.87
CA VAL A 8 -13.25 6.25 -7.19
C VAL A 8 -14.00 4.93 -7.10
N ARG A 9 -15.33 4.95 -6.94
CA ARG A 9 -16.14 3.72 -7.00
C ARG A 9 -16.11 3.08 -8.38
N SER A 10 -16.13 3.88 -9.45
CA SER A 10 -15.98 3.38 -10.82
C SER A 10 -14.59 2.82 -11.04
N MET A 11 -13.54 3.54 -10.64
CA MET A 11 -12.15 3.09 -10.73
C MET A 11 -11.93 1.77 -9.98
N ASN A 12 -12.49 1.63 -8.77
CA ASN A 12 -12.45 0.39 -8.01
C ASN A 12 -13.17 -0.78 -8.69
N ARG A 13 -14.22 -0.52 -9.48
CA ARG A 13 -14.87 -1.58 -10.26
C ARG A 13 -13.91 -2.11 -11.33
N HIS A 14 -13.32 -1.21 -12.10
CA HIS A 14 -12.36 -1.56 -13.15
C HIS A 14 -11.11 -2.22 -12.60
N VAL A 15 -10.52 -1.68 -11.53
CA VAL A 15 -9.30 -2.27 -10.94
C VAL A 15 -9.55 -3.71 -10.50
N ASN A 16 -10.69 -3.99 -9.85
CA ASN A 16 -11.05 -5.34 -9.41
C ASN A 16 -11.26 -6.32 -10.57
N GLU A 17 -11.62 -5.83 -11.75
CA GLU A 17 -11.82 -6.66 -12.94
C GLU A 17 -10.50 -7.00 -13.66
N ILE A 18 -9.50 -6.11 -13.62
CA ILE A 18 -8.35 -6.19 -14.53
C ILE A 18 -7.00 -6.43 -13.85
N TRP A 19 -6.85 -6.12 -12.55
CA TRP A 19 -5.53 -6.09 -11.90
C TRP A 19 -4.79 -7.43 -12.00
N GLU A 20 -5.49 -8.54 -11.73
CA GLU A 20 -4.90 -9.87 -11.71
C GLU A 20 -4.57 -10.35 -13.13
N ALA A 21 -5.42 -10.02 -14.10
CA ALA A 21 -5.20 -10.37 -15.50
C ALA A 21 -3.93 -9.70 -16.04
N ILE A 22 -3.75 -8.39 -15.80
CA ILE A 22 -2.55 -7.64 -16.20
C ILE A 22 -1.30 -8.20 -15.50
N LEU A 23 -1.42 -8.53 -14.21
CA LEU A 23 -0.31 -9.11 -13.45
C LEU A 23 0.14 -10.46 -14.03
N LEU A 24 -0.82 -11.33 -14.36
CA LEU A 24 -0.56 -12.67 -14.91
C LEU A 24 -0.04 -12.61 -16.34
N GLU A 25 -0.63 -11.77 -17.20
CA GLU A 25 -0.22 -11.58 -18.59
C GLU A 25 1.24 -11.16 -18.69
N HIS A 26 1.70 -10.32 -17.77
CA HIS A 26 3.05 -9.76 -17.77
C HIS A 26 3.98 -10.37 -16.72
N ALA A 27 3.60 -11.46 -16.05
CA ALA A 27 4.30 -11.98 -14.88
C ALA A 27 5.78 -12.30 -15.15
N VAL A 28 6.09 -12.90 -16.31
CA VAL A 28 7.47 -13.28 -16.68
C VAL A 28 8.34 -12.03 -16.86
N GLU A 29 7.86 -11.07 -17.63
CA GLU A 29 8.57 -9.82 -17.91
C GLU A 29 8.79 -9.01 -16.63
N LEU A 30 7.74 -8.83 -15.82
CA LEU A 30 7.81 -8.06 -14.59
C LEU A 30 8.70 -8.72 -13.54
N SER A 31 8.70 -10.06 -13.46
CA SER A 31 9.60 -10.79 -12.57
C SER A 31 11.06 -10.67 -13.00
N ALA A 32 11.33 -10.73 -14.31
CA ALA A 32 12.67 -10.50 -14.84
C ALA A 32 13.13 -9.05 -14.57
N MET A 33 12.25 -8.08 -14.81
CA MET A 33 12.51 -6.67 -14.54
C MET A 33 12.76 -6.42 -13.05
N PHE A 34 12.04 -7.10 -12.16
CA PHE A 34 12.27 -6.99 -10.72
C PHE A 34 13.63 -7.58 -10.32
N ALA A 35 14.02 -8.71 -10.91
CA ALA A 35 15.33 -9.31 -10.65
C ALA A 35 16.48 -8.39 -11.09
N GLU A 36 16.30 -7.62 -12.17
CA GLU A 36 17.32 -6.73 -12.72
C GLU A 36 17.29 -5.31 -12.11
N PHE A 37 16.10 -4.78 -11.83
CA PHE A 37 15.88 -3.37 -11.50
C PHE A 37 15.06 -3.12 -10.22
N GLY A 38 14.69 -4.18 -9.49
CA GLY A 38 13.93 -4.12 -8.24
C GLY A 38 12.56 -3.46 -8.42
N ASP A 39 12.23 -2.54 -7.52
CA ASP A 39 10.91 -1.91 -7.41
C ASP A 39 10.43 -1.16 -8.66
N ARG A 40 11.31 -0.88 -9.62
CA ARG A 40 10.93 -0.28 -10.91
C ARG A 40 9.89 -1.13 -11.65
N ALA A 41 9.90 -2.45 -11.46
CA ALA A 41 8.90 -3.34 -12.03
C ALA A 41 7.46 -3.00 -11.59
N TYR A 42 7.26 -2.56 -10.34
CA TYR A 42 5.95 -2.13 -9.86
C TYR A 42 5.49 -0.84 -10.55
N GLY A 43 6.41 0.07 -10.85
CA GLY A 43 6.09 1.28 -11.62
C GLY A 43 5.56 0.95 -13.03
N VAL A 44 6.18 -0.03 -13.70
CA VAL A 44 5.73 -0.50 -15.02
C VAL A 44 4.39 -1.23 -14.94
N TYR A 45 4.19 -2.09 -13.94
CA TYR A 45 2.90 -2.72 -13.69
C TYR A 45 1.79 -1.68 -13.47
N ILE A 46 2.04 -0.66 -12.63
CA ILE A 46 1.06 0.40 -12.35
C ILE A 46 0.75 1.21 -13.61
N GLN A 47 1.75 1.51 -14.46
CA GLN A 47 1.48 2.17 -15.74
C GLN A 47 0.48 1.37 -16.58
N ARG A 48 0.73 0.06 -16.75
CA ARG A 48 -0.18 -0.84 -17.49
C ARG A 48 -1.56 -0.95 -16.86
N LEU A 49 -1.64 -0.95 -15.52
CA LEU A 49 -2.90 -0.98 -14.79
C LEU A 49 -3.70 0.32 -14.97
N MET A 50 -3.03 1.47 -14.93
CA MET A 50 -3.66 2.78 -14.99
C MET A 50 -4.18 3.12 -16.39
N ASP A 51 -3.51 2.68 -17.46
CA ASP A 51 -3.90 2.99 -18.84
C ASP A 51 -5.39 2.72 -19.14
N PRO A 52 -5.92 1.49 -18.96
CA PRO A 52 -7.34 1.20 -19.18
C PRO A 52 -8.26 1.92 -18.18
N ILE A 53 -7.81 2.15 -16.94
CA ILE A 53 -8.62 2.83 -15.91
C ILE A 53 -8.80 4.31 -16.28
N CYS A 54 -7.73 4.99 -16.68
CA CYS A 54 -7.77 6.39 -17.10
C CYS A 54 -8.65 6.57 -18.35
N GLU A 55 -8.65 5.60 -19.27
CA GLU A 55 -9.53 5.61 -20.44
C GLU A 55 -11.01 5.59 -20.05
N GLU A 56 -11.41 4.70 -19.14
CA GLU A 56 -12.80 4.62 -18.67
C GLU A 56 -13.24 5.86 -17.89
N VAL A 57 -12.35 6.43 -17.08
CA VAL A 57 -12.64 7.69 -16.36
C VAL A 57 -12.82 8.85 -17.35
N ARG A 58 -12.01 8.90 -18.42
CA ARG A 58 -12.13 9.92 -19.48
C ARG A 58 -13.44 9.85 -20.23
N LYS A 59 -13.94 8.65 -20.53
CA LYS A 59 -15.27 8.46 -21.14
C LYS A 59 -16.41 9.02 -20.28
N SER A 60 -16.18 9.16 -18.98
CA SER A 60 -17.15 9.71 -18.02
C SER A 60 -17.02 11.23 -17.83
N GLY A 61 -16.17 11.92 -18.60
CA GLY A 61 -15.99 13.38 -18.53
C GLY A 61 -14.99 13.85 -17.48
N TYR A 62 -14.10 12.97 -17.01
CA TYR A 62 -13.09 13.31 -16.00
C TYR A 62 -11.67 13.02 -16.49
N GLU A 63 -10.72 13.81 -16.04
CA GLU A 63 -9.31 13.63 -16.35
C GLU A 63 -8.56 13.12 -15.12
N VAL A 64 -7.76 12.06 -15.33
CA VAL A 64 -6.83 11.52 -14.34
C VAL A 64 -5.45 11.41 -15.01
N PRO A 65 -4.38 11.92 -14.39
CA PRO A 65 -3.04 11.82 -14.96
C PRO A 65 -2.63 10.34 -15.11
N ALA A 66 -2.07 10.00 -16.27
CA ALA A 66 -1.62 8.65 -16.55
C ALA A 66 -0.26 8.33 -15.90
N GLY A 67 -0.03 7.03 -15.68
CA GLY A 67 1.26 6.47 -15.28
C GLY A 67 1.61 6.60 -13.80
N PHE A 68 2.71 5.98 -13.40
CA PHE A 68 3.21 6.01 -12.02
C PHE A 68 4.15 7.21 -11.80
N ARG A 69 3.87 8.02 -10.78
CA ARG A 69 4.71 9.17 -10.38
C ARG A 69 5.23 8.97 -8.96
N LEU A 70 6.53 8.68 -8.84
CA LEU A 70 7.15 8.45 -7.53
C LEU A 70 7.06 9.67 -6.61
N SER A 71 7.19 10.88 -7.17
CA SER A 71 7.04 12.15 -6.44
C SER A 71 5.63 12.38 -5.91
N GLU A 72 4.64 11.68 -6.46
CA GLU A 72 3.23 11.72 -6.04
C GLU A 72 2.86 10.43 -5.30
N SER A 73 3.78 9.92 -4.48
CA SER A 73 3.56 8.71 -3.69
C SER A 73 4.25 8.73 -2.33
N VAL A 74 3.70 7.96 -1.39
CA VAL A 74 4.27 7.68 -0.07
C VAL A 74 4.30 6.18 0.17
N GLU A 75 5.40 5.68 0.75
CA GLU A 75 5.53 4.29 1.19
C GLU A 75 5.45 4.22 2.72
N ASN A 76 4.56 3.36 3.21
CA ASN A 76 4.42 3.10 4.64
C ASN A 76 5.21 1.84 5.01
N TRP A 77 5.81 1.87 6.21
CA TRP A 77 6.64 0.78 6.68
C TRP A 77 5.77 -0.43 7.14
N GLY A 78 6.34 -1.62 6.98
CA GLY A 78 5.74 -2.93 7.20
C GLY A 78 6.80 -4.02 6.97
N PRO A 79 6.46 -5.32 6.95
CA PRO A 79 7.42 -6.35 6.62
C PRO A 79 7.91 -6.21 5.15
N PRO A 80 9.14 -6.63 4.82
CA PRO A 80 9.65 -6.59 3.44
C PRO A 80 8.78 -7.33 2.40
N GLU A 81 7.98 -8.30 2.85
CA GLU A 81 7.03 -9.03 2.00
C GLU A 81 5.78 -8.22 1.65
N GLU A 82 5.47 -7.19 2.43
CA GLU A 82 4.20 -6.47 2.37
C GLU A 82 4.41 -5.02 2.81
N ARG A 83 5.10 -4.27 1.95
CA ARG A 83 5.17 -2.80 2.01
C ARG A 83 3.91 -2.23 1.38
N GLU A 84 3.43 -1.12 1.93
CA GLU A 84 2.28 -0.41 1.38
C GLU A 84 2.76 0.85 0.68
N ARG A 85 2.27 1.09 -0.53
CA ARG A 85 2.47 2.37 -1.21
C ARG A 85 1.13 2.96 -1.62
N CYS A 86 1.00 4.26 -1.36
CA CYS A 86 -0.11 5.09 -1.80
C CYS A 86 0.39 6.07 -2.86
N VAL A 87 -0.21 6.04 -4.06
CA VAL A 87 0.07 6.96 -5.17
C VAL A 87 -1.18 7.80 -5.39
N TRP A 88 -1.07 9.12 -5.38
CA TRP A 88 -2.23 9.99 -5.54
C TRP A 88 -2.33 10.57 -6.96
N TYR A 89 -3.57 10.75 -7.42
CA TYR A 89 -3.90 11.27 -8.73
C TYR A 89 -4.96 12.36 -8.54
N GLY A 90 -4.61 13.61 -8.84
CA GLY A 90 -5.56 14.71 -8.86
C GLY A 90 -6.57 14.51 -9.99
N VAL A 91 -7.86 14.51 -9.66
CA VAL A 91 -8.94 14.30 -10.61
C VAL A 91 -9.55 15.64 -10.99
N LYS A 92 -9.75 15.87 -12.28
CA LYS A 92 -10.38 17.08 -12.80
C LYS A 92 -11.61 16.73 -13.63
N ASP A 93 -12.56 17.65 -13.73
CA ASP A 93 -13.64 17.54 -14.72
C ASP A 93 -13.19 18.06 -16.10
N ASP A 94 -14.11 18.01 -17.06
CA ASP A 94 -13.91 18.49 -18.43
C ASP A 94 -13.70 20.01 -18.54
N THR A 95 -14.04 20.78 -17.51
CA THR A 95 -13.74 22.20 -17.40
C THR A 95 -12.36 22.48 -16.82
N GLY A 96 -11.69 21.45 -16.30
CA GLY A 96 -10.39 21.53 -15.64
C GLY A 96 -10.47 21.83 -14.14
N GLU A 97 -11.68 21.87 -13.57
CA GLU A 97 -11.88 22.13 -12.15
C GLU A 97 -11.55 20.90 -11.30
N PRO A 98 -10.86 21.07 -10.16
CA PRO A 98 -10.48 19.98 -9.28
C PRO A 98 -11.71 19.32 -8.64
N CYS A 99 -11.86 18.01 -8.85
CA CYS A 99 -12.94 17.20 -8.31
C CYS A 99 -12.58 16.53 -6.97
N GLY A 100 -11.29 16.43 -6.66
CA GLY A 100 -10.73 15.66 -5.54
C GLY A 100 -9.51 14.86 -5.98
N THR A 101 -9.11 13.90 -5.14
CA THR A 101 -7.94 13.05 -5.39
C THR A 101 -8.31 11.57 -5.28
N ALA A 102 -7.91 10.79 -6.28
CA ALA A 102 -7.97 9.33 -6.25
C ALA A 102 -6.60 8.79 -5.79
N VAL A 103 -6.57 7.93 -4.78
CA VAL A 103 -5.31 7.36 -4.28
C VAL A 103 -5.27 5.87 -4.57
N LEU A 104 -4.36 5.44 -5.43
CA LEU A 104 -4.04 4.03 -5.61
C LEU A 104 -3.23 3.53 -4.41
N GLN A 105 -3.86 2.72 -3.58
CA GLN A 105 -3.19 1.95 -2.54
C GLN A 105 -2.87 0.56 -3.09
N PHE A 106 -1.61 0.15 -3.00
CA PHE A 106 -1.19 -1.20 -3.33
C PHE A 106 -0.15 -1.70 -2.33
N PHE A 107 -0.07 -3.02 -2.23
CA PHE A 107 0.90 -3.70 -1.39
C PHE A 107 1.89 -4.43 -2.29
N HIS A 108 3.17 -4.38 -1.97
CA HIS A 108 4.24 -4.97 -2.75
C HIS A 108 5.31 -5.60 -1.87
N SER A 109 6.02 -6.57 -2.44
CA SER A 109 7.16 -7.20 -1.79
C SER A 109 8.48 -6.64 -2.32
N HIS A 110 9.39 -6.32 -1.41
CA HIS A 110 10.81 -6.03 -1.71
C HIS A 110 11.65 -7.31 -1.85
N ALA A 111 11.12 -8.48 -1.48
CA ALA A 111 11.83 -9.76 -1.56
C ALA A 111 11.65 -10.44 -2.93
N ARG A 112 10.48 -10.29 -3.57
CA ARG A 112 10.18 -10.84 -4.89
C ARG A 112 9.10 -10.01 -5.57
N PHE A 113 8.97 -10.10 -6.89
CA PHE A 113 7.85 -9.48 -7.58
C PHE A 113 6.53 -10.16 -7.21
N HIS A 114 5.75 -9.51 -6.35
CA HIS A 114 4.49 -10.04 -5.84
C HIS A 114 3.63 -8.92 -5.26
N LEU A 115 2.31 -8.96 -5.54
CA LEU A 115 1.31 -8.14 -4.86
C LEU A 115 0.59 -9.00 -3.80
N PRO A 116 0.84 -8.80 -2.50
CA PRO A 116 0.22 -9.60 -1.43
C PRO A 116 -1.30 -9.37 -1.31
N GLN A 117 -1.78 -8.21 -1.78
CA GLN A 117 -3.18 -7.83 -1.73
C GLN A 117 -3.60 -7.13 -3.03
N PRO A 118 -4.89 -7.19 -3.41
CA PRO A 118 -5.40 -6.45 -4.55
C PRO A 118 -5.19 -4.94 -4.37
N PRO A 119 -4.76 -4.23 -5.43
CA PRO A 119 -4.73 -2.77 -5.41
C PRO A 119 -6.14 -2.20 -5.33
N ARG A 120 -6.30 -1.03 -4.71
CA ARG A 120 -7.58 -0.33 -4.61
C ARG A 120 -7.42 1.18 -4.64
N PHE A 121 -8.50 1.89 -4.96
CA PHE A 121 -8.54 3.35 -4.89
C PHE A 121 -9.24 3.83 -3.62
N LEU A 122 -8.65 4.84 -2.98
CA LEU A 122 -9.27 5.64 -1.92
C LEU A 122 -9.69 7.00 -2.49
N ALA A 123 -10.77 7.57 -1.97
CA ALA A 123 -11.23 8.90 -2.33
C ALA A 123 -10.80 9.90 -1.27
N LEU A 124 -10.18 10.99 -1.71
CA LEU A 124 -9.84 12.16 -0.90
C LEU A 124 -10.52 13.39 -1.51
N GLU A 125 -11.04 14.27 -0.66
CA GLU A 125 -11.60 15.55 -1.11
C GLU A 125 -10.51 16.60 -1.30
N GLU A 126 -9.37 16.38 -0.65
CA GLU A 126 -8.16 17.20 -0.70
C GLU A 126 -7.54 17.17 -2.11
N THR A 127 -7.16 18.34 -2.60
CA THR A 127 -6.48 18.50 -3.90
C THR A 127 -5.08 19.09 -3.79
N GLU A 128 -4.72 19.63 -2.63
CA GLU A 128 -3.41 20.19 -2.35
C GLU A 128 -2.43 19.12 -1.84
N PRO A 129 -1.18 19.06 -2.32
CA PRO A 129 -0.22 18.00 -1.97
C PRO A 129 0.00 17.81 -0.47
N GLU A 130 0.15 18.89 0.29
CA GLU A 130 0.38 18.83 1.74
C GLU A 130 -0.83 18.26 2.48
N ALA A 131 -2.04 18.63 2.06
CA ALA A 131 -3.29 18.12 2.65
C ALA A 131 -3.49 16.64 2.31
N ILE A 132 -3.16 16.22 1.08
CA ILE A 132 -3.18 14.82 0.66
C ILE A 132 -2.19 14.00 1.51
N LEU A 133 -0.95 14.48 1.66
CA LEU A 133 0.06 13.81 2.48
C LEU A 133 -0.42 13.67 3.95
N GLN A 134 -0.98 14.73 4.52
CA GLN A 134 -1.51 14.69 5.88
C GLN A 134 -2.67 13.68 6.03
N ALA A 135 -3.56 13.62 5.05
CA ALA A 135 -4.64 12.64 5.02
C ALA A 135 -4.08 11.20 4.96
N LEU A 136 -3.06 10.96 4.13
CA LEU A 136 -2.40 9.65 4.02
C LEU A 136 -1.60 9.26 5.25
N CYS A 137 -1.08 10.20 6.04
CA CYS A 137 -0.48 9.89 7.34
C CYS A 137 -1.51 9.41 8.39
N THR A 138 -2.82 9.58 8.13
CA THR A 138 -3.88 9.13 9.03
C THR A 138 -4.30 7.70 8.69
N THR A 139 -3.96 6.74 9.56
CA THR A 139 -4.25 5.30 9.33
C THR A 139 -5.73 4.98 9.11
N GLY A 140 -6.65 5.77 9.64
CA GLY A 140 -8.10 5.54 9.53
C GLY A 140 -8.59 5.70 8.09
N VAL A 141 -7.92 6.56 7.32
CA VAL A 141 -8.17 6.76 5.89
C VAL A 141 -7.65 5.56 5.09
N ARG A 142 -6.42 5.11 5.38
CA ARG A 142 -5.75 4.04 4.62
C ARG A 142 -6.25 2.63 4.92
N LEU A 143 -6.64 2.34 6.15
CA LEU A 143 -6.92 0.98 6.62
C LEU A 143 -8.42 0.64 6.66
N SER A 144 -9.28 1.62 6.42
CA SER A 144 -10.73 1.40 6.38
C SER A 144 -11.07 0.28 5.38
N GLY A 145 -11.76 -0.76 5.87
CA GLY A 145 -12.23 -1.90 5.07
C GLY A 145 -11.22 -3.01 4.77
N LEU A 146 -10.01 -2.99 5.33
CA LEU A 146 -9.07 -4.12 5.21
C LEU A 146 -9.35 -5.21 6.26
N PRO A 147 -9.36 -6.50 5.89
CA PRO A 147 -9.57 -7.59 6.84
C PRO A 147 -8.32 -7.81 7.71
N LEU A 148 -8.48 -7.74 9.04
CA LEU A 148 -7.48 -8.14 10.02
C LEU A 148 -7.33 -9.68 10.01
N ARG A 149 -6.14 -10.17 9.64
CA ARG A 149 -5.77 -11.58 9.80
C ARG A 149 -4.46 -11.67 10.55
N TYR A 150 -4.52 -12.18 11.78
CA TYR A 150 -3.37 -12.49 12.62
C TYR A 150 -3.04 -13.98 12.50
N ARG A 151 -1.75 -14.33 12.43
CA ARG A 151 -1.28 -15.71 12.52
C ARG A 151 -0.16 -15.76 13.55
N HIS A 152 -0.33 -16.61 14.56
CA HIS A 152 0.70 -16.87 15.57
C HIS A 152 1.69 -17.88 14.99
N SER A 153 3.00 -17.59 15.04
CA SER A 153 4.04 -18.59 14.81
C SER A 153 4.13 -19.50 16.04
N SER A 154 4.16 -20.81 15.86
CA SER A 154 4.42 -21.77 16.93
C SER A 154 5.48 -22.76 16.48
N GLY A 155 6.58 -22.87 17.24
CA GLY A 155 7.50 -24.01 17.22
C GLY A 155 8.98 -23.69 16.93
N ASP A 156 9.83 -24.34 17.74
CA ASP A 156 11.29 -24.51 17.74
C ASP A 156 12.22 -23.28 17.73
N GLU A 157 13.28 -23.35 18.55
CA GLU A 157 14.37 -22.37 18.55
C GLU A 157 15.15 -22.46 17.22
N PRO A 158 15.14 -21.41 16.39
CA PRO A 158 15.86 -21.42 15.14
C PRO A 158 17.34 -21.14 15.35
N LEU A 159 18.17 -21.77 14.53
CA LEU A 159 19.64 -21.62 14.54
C LEU A 159 20.10 -20.24 14.06
N GLU A 160 19.27 -19.52 13.30
CA GLU A 160 19.61 -18.24 12.68
C GLU A 160 18.34 -17.35 12.62
N TRP A 161 18.50 -16.06 12.94
CA TRP A 161 17.41 -15.09 13.03
C TRP A 161 17.61 -13.97 12.00
N GLU A 162 16.53 -13.58 11.32
CA GLU A 162 16.45 -12.33 10.55
C GLU A 162 15.79 -11.25 11.40
N TYR A 163 16.20 -9.99 11.23
CA TYR A 163 15.68 -8.83 11.97
C TYR A 163 15.08 -7.79 11.03
N GLY A 164 14.00 -7.14 11.47
CA GLY A 164 13.28 -6.10 10.74
C GLY A 164 12.87 -4.97 11.68
N ALA A 165 12.59 -3.80 11.12
CA ALA A 165 12.12 -2.65 11.89
C ALA A 165 10.98 -1.90 11.19
N ASP A 166 10.07 -1.37 12.00
CA ASP A 166 8.96 -0.51 11.62
C ASP A 166 9.05 0.83 12.35
N ALA A 167 9.39 1.90 11.64
CA ALA A 167 9.46 3.25 12.21
C ALA A 167 8.13 4.01 12.16
N GLY A 168 7.06 3.39 11.64
CA GLY A 168 5.74 3.97 11.45
C GLY A 168 4.71 3.55 12.50
N LEU A 169 5.10 2.83 13.58
CA LEU A 169 4.13 2.31 14.56
C LEU A 169 3.25 3.40 15.17
N LEU A 170 3.78 4.62 15.37
CA LEU A 170 3.01 5.73 15.94
C LEU A 170 1.85 6.19 15.03
N GLU A 171 1.94 5.96 13.72
CA GLU A 171 0.86 6.31 12.76
C GLU A 171 -0.42 5.49 13.02
N TYR A 172 -0.30 4.33 13.67
CA TYR A 172 -1.41 3.47 14.08
C TYR A 172 -2.07 3.92 15.40
N VAL A 173 -1.58 5.01 15.99
CA VAL A 173 -2.17 5.67 17.15
C VAL A 173 -2.96 6.88 16.67
N GLN A 174 -4.27 6.72 16.47
CA GLN A 174 -5.13 7.84 16.10
C GLN A 174 -5.62 8.59 17.33
N SER A 175 -5.58 9.92 17.27
CA SER A 175 -6.32 10.79 18.18
C SER A 175 -7.57 11.31 17.45
N TYR A 176 -8.75 10.78 17.77
CA TYR A 176 -10.02 11.32 17.25
C TYR A 176 -10.86 11.86 18.41
N HIS A 177 -11.18 13.16 18.38
CA HIS A 177 -11.97 13.87 19.42
C HIS A 177 -11.53 13.61 20.88
N GLY A 178 -10.22 13.65 21.14
CA GLY A 178 -9.69 13.47 22.50
C GLY A 178 -9.74 12.04 23.03
N ARG A 179 -10.13 11.06 22.20
CA ARG A 179 -9.95 9.63 22.47
C ARG A 179 -8.85 9.09 21.57
N THR A 180 -7.80 8.57 22.20
CA THR A 180 -6.74 7.84 21.50
C THR A 180 -7.25 6.43 21.18
N ALA A 181 -7.57 6.16 19.92
CA ALA A 181 -7.81 4.80 19.44
C ALA A 181 -6.48 4.25 18.92
N VAL A 182 -5.98 3.25 19.62
CA VAL A 182 -4.73 2.56 19.27
C VAL A 182 -5.10 1.33 18.45
N ASP A 183 -4.74 1.29 17.16
CA ASP A 183 -4.91 0.09 16.33
C ASP A 183 -3.55 -0.46 15.87
N PHE A 184 -2.70 -0.80 16.85
CA PHE A 184 -1.50 -1.58 16.57
C PHE A 184 -1.82 -2.98 16.02
N ASN A 185 -3.07 -3.45 16.12
CA ASN A 185 -3.41 -4.80 15.68
C ASN A 185 -3.19 -4.96 14.18
N TYR A 186 -3.46 -3.93 13.36
CA TYR A 186 -3.15 -4.00 11.94
C TYR A 186 -1.65 -4.15 11.69
N ALA A 187 -0.84 -3.26 12.27
CA ALA A 187 0.62 -3.27 12.12
C ALA A 187 1.19 -4.62 12.55
N LEU A 188 0.92 -5.03 13.80
CA LEU A 188 1.41 -6.29 14.37
C LEU A 188 0.90 -7.53 13.62
N SER A 189 -0.34 -7.51 13.12
CA SER A 189 -0.87 -8.60 12.31
C SER A 189 -0.18 -8.70 10.95
N SER A 190 0.17 -7.57 10.33
CA SER A 190 0.93 -7.57 9.07
C SER A 190 2.27 -8.27 9.24
N TRP A 191 3.05 -7.87 10.25
CA TRP A 191 4.31 -8.53 10.61
C TRP A 191 4.11 -10.03 10.94
N GLY A 192 3.15 -10.36 11.80
CA GLY A 192 2.89 -11.74 12.22
C GLY A 192 2.47 -12.70 11.08
N ARG A 193 1.74 -12.23 10.05
CA ARG A 193 1.38 -13.04 8.88
C ARG A 193 2.59 -13.60 8.13
N HIS A 194 3.72 -12.89 8.20
CA HIS A 194 4.98 -13.26 7.55
C HIS A 194 6.00 -13.89 8.52
N GLY A 195 5.52 -14.37 9.67
CA GLY A 195 6.32 -15.08 10.68
C GLY A 195 7.19 -14.16 11.53
N TRP A 196 7.00 -12.84 11.47
CA TRP A 196 7.75 -11.89 12.28
C TRP A 196 7.15 -11.76 13.68
N GLU A 197 8.03 -11.83 14.67
CA GLU A 197 7.75 -11.69 16.09
C GLU A 197 8.26 -10.34 16.60
N LEU A 198 7.41 -9.59 17.27
CA LEU A 198 7.81 -8.32 17.91
C LEU A 198 8.80 -8.62 19.05
N VAL A 199 9.98 -8.00 18.99
CA VAL A 199 11.04 -8.11 20.00
C VAL A 199 10.95 -6.95 20.98
N GLN A 200 10.86 -5.72 20.46
CA GLN A 200 10.92 -4.51 21.29
C GLN A 200 10.23 -3.35 20.56
N VAL A 201 9.63 -2.45 21.32
CA VAL A 201 9.20 -1.13 20.83
C VAL A 201 10.01 -0.07 21.57
N VAL A 202 10.65 0.82 20.83
CA VAL A 202 11.49 1.89 21.39
C VAL A 202 10.97 3.25 20.90
N PRO A 203 10.73 4.22 21.79
CA PRO A 203 10.50 5.59 21.37
C PRO A 203 11.81 6.18 20.84
N HIS A 204 11.77 6.76 19.65
CA HIS A 204 12.91 7.47 19.08
C HIS A 204 12.45 8.77 18.42
N GLN A 205 12.86 9.90 19.01
CA GLN A 205 12.33 11.23 18.68
C GLN A 205 10.79 11.24 18.80
N ASP A 206 10.08 11.71 17.77
CA ASP A 206 8.62 11.75 17.69
C ASP A 206 8.02 10.50 17.01
N ARG A 207 8.70 9.35 17.11
CA ARG A 207 8.27 8.08 16.50
C ARG A 207 8.32 6.92 17.50
N LEU A 208 7.49 5.91 17.24
CA LEU A 208 7.62 4.59 17.85
C LEU A 208 8.24 3.66 16.83
N VAL A 209 9.38 3.04 17.19
CA VAL A 209 10.07 2.08 16.35
C VAL A 209 9.85 0.68 16.92
N GLY A 210 9.23 -0.20 16.14
CA GLY A 210 9.09 -1.63 16.45
C GLY A 210 10.23 -2.42 15.83
N PHE A 211 10.88 -3.26 16.62
CA PHE A 211 11.88 -4.22 16.18
C PHE A 211 11.28 -5.61 16.16
N PHE A 212 11.48 -6.33 15.07
CA PHE A 212 10.92 -7.64 14.81
C PHE A 212 12.03 -8.63 14.48
N LYS A 213 11.79 -9.92 14.76
CA LYS A 213 12.67 -11.01 14.33
C LYS A 213 11.85 -12.16 13.75
N ARG A 214 12.46 -13.00 12.91
CA ARG A 214 11.87 -14.29 12.51
C ARG A 214 12.92 -15.36 12.29
N PRO A 215 12.56 -16.65 12.38
CA PRO A 215 13.41 -17.74 11.94
C PRO A 215 13.84 -17.60 10.47
N VAL A 216 15.12 -17.81 10.18
CA VAL A 216 15.56 -17.99 8.77
C VAL A 216 15.17 -19.39 8.33
N HIS A 217 14.18 -19.50 7.45
CA HIS A 217 13.90 -20.76 6.78
C HIS A 217 14.87 -20.96 5.61
N ARG A 218 15.93 -21.74 5.81
CA ARG A 218 16.71 -22.24 4.68
C ARG A 218 15.80 -23.16 3.87
N ALA A 219 15.54 -22.79 2.61
CA ALA A 219 14.99 -23.73 1.65
C ALA A 219 15.92 -24.94 1.64
N GLY A 220 15.39 -26.12 2.02
CA GLY A 220 16.16 -27.35 2.02
C GLY A 220 16.78 -27.54 0.64
N GLY A 221 18.11 -27.53 0.59
CA GLY A 221 18.84 -27.94 -0.61
C GLY A 221 18.44 -29.36 -0.95
N GLN A 222 17.91 -29.55 -2.15
CA GLN A 222 17.93 -30.85 -2.81
C GLN A 222 19.37 -31.18 -3.22
#